data_AF-A0A7J7C350-F1
#
_entry.id   AF-A0A7J7C350-F1
#
_cell.length_a   1.000
_cell.length_b   1.000
_cell.length_c   1.000
_cell.angle_alpha   90.00
_cell.angle_beta   90.00
_cell.angle_gamma   90.00
#
_symmetry.space_group_name_H-M   'P 1'
#
loop_
_entity.id
_entity.type
_entity.pdbx_description
1 polymer ?
#
loop_
_entity_poly.entity_id
_entity_poly.type
_entity_poly.pdbx_seq_one_letter_code
_entity_poly.pdbx_strand_id
1 'polypeptide(L)'
;MASLQSLSLNFSSSSCCSSSRRIDAAIYLPKLPKIQVSVPKLKPRTNLVDELNLRNINGFTKTEPIKKNVEEEPHNPTTSMEIFQLCAIMEAVADRVEMHKNIGDQRDNWNTLLLNSINMIVLTAATMAGVLATSGAGAPVLSLKLSSTLLFSAATGLLLVMNKIQPSQLTEEQRNATRLFKQLHSELQTALAIKSNPTREDVMDEMEKVLSIDRAYPLPLLGSMLEKFPETFESAVWWPKHKQQSKKKTQTRNNGWSEELEEEMREVLEVLKTKDSEDYMRLGNLALRLNRVLAISGPLLTGIAAVGSAFGGSWGATAAATAGALASVVSTFEHGGQVGMVVEMYRNSAGFFKLMEESIESALEEEDLEKRENGELFEMKVATKLGRSLSQLRELAMKSRFSHMEGIPVDEFGSKLF
;
A
#
# COMPACT_ATOMS: atom_id res chain seq x y z
N MET A 1 -34.42 46.13 -15.94
CA MET A 1 -35.80 45.78 -16.38
C MET A 1 -35.73 45.62 -17.90
N ALA A 2 -35.46 44.40 -18.37
CA ALA A 2 -36.41 43.44 -18.96
C ALA A 2 -36.86 43.89 -20.38
N SER A 3 -36.64 43.14 -21.47
CA SER A 3 -36.90 41.70 -21.63
C SER A 3 -36.08 41.07 -22.78
N LEU A 4 -35.82 39.77 -22.61
CA LEU A 4 -35.22 38.82 -23.57
C LEU A 4 -36.30 38.26 -24.50
N GLN A 5 -35.97 38.01 -25.77
CA GLN A 5 -36.65 37.00 -26.59
C GLN A 5 -35.61 36.13 -27.30
N SER A 6 -35.74 34.82 -27.06
CA SER A 6 -34.90 33.74 -27.57
C SER A 6 -35.45 33.14 -28.86
N LEU A 7 -34.53 32.60 -29.66
CA LEU A 7 -34.72 31.90 -30.93
C LEU A 7 -35.48 30.56 -30.84
N SER A 8 -36.27 30.32 -31.88
CA SER A 8 -36.75 29.07 -32.48
C SER A 8 -35.63 28.40 -33.32
N LEU A 9 -35.61 27.14 -33.77
CA LEU A 9 -36.39 25.90 -33.68
C LEU A 9 -35.61 24.78 -34.46
N ASN A 10 -35.94 23.50 -34.17
CA ASN A 10 -35.82 22.27 -35.00
C ASN A 10 -34.46 21.55 -35.10
N PHE A 11 -34.33 20.20 -35.07
CA PHE A 11 -35.17 19.06 -35.56
C PHE A 11 -34.97 17.80 -34.64
N SER A 12 -36.01 17.05 -34.20
CA SER A 12 -36.61 15.80 -34.77
C SER A 12 -35.65 14.58 -34.84
N SER A 13 -35.97 13.32 -34.47
CA SER A 13 -37.18 12.60 -34.05
C SER A 13 -36.79 11.20 -33.53
N SER A 14 -37.52 10.64 -32.53
CA SER A 14 -38.07 9.27 -32.60
C SER A 14 -39.01 9.02 -31.41
N SER A 15 -40.27 8.73 -31.73
CA SER A 15 -41.39 8.49 -30.82
C SER A 15 -41.61 7.00 -30.54
N CYS A 16 -41.99 6.65 -29.31
CA CYS A 16 -42.93 5.57 -29.04
C CYS A 16 -43.87 5.95 -27.89
N CYS A 17 -45.17 5.81 -28.16
CA CYS A 17 -46.40 5.93 -27.38
C CYS A 17 -46.34 5.15 -26.03
N SER A 18 -47.14 5.36 -24.97
CA SER A 18 -48.42 6.04 -24.76
C SER A 18 -48.76 6.09 -23.25
N SER A 19 -49.71 6.98 -22.92
CA SER A 19 -50.68 6.95 -21.81
C SER A 19 -50.44 7.83 -20.57
N SER A 20 -51.49 8.62 -20.33
CA SER A 20 -51.66 9.70 -19.36
C SER A 20 -51.94 9.17 -17.96
N ARG A 21 -51.27 9.74 -16.95
CA ARG A 21 -51.87 10.11 -15.66
C ARG A 21 -51.30 11.44 -15.17
N ARG A 22 -52.12 12.48 -15.19
CA ARG A 22 -51.86 13.73 -14.45
C ARG A 22 -52.09 13.45 -12.96
N ILE A 23 -51.11 13.78 -12.13
CA ILE A 23 -51.28 14.01 -10.70
C ILE A 23 -50.66 15.38 -10.43
N ASP A 24 -51.51 16.38 -10.16
CA ASP A 24 -51.09 17.63 -9.54
C ASP A 24 -50.73 17.33 -8.08
N ALA A 25 -49.48 17.56 -7.71
CA ALA A 25 -49.03 17.56 -6.32
C ALA A 25 -48.27 18.86 -6.05
N ALA A 26 -48.94 19.81 -5.39
CA ALA A 26 -48.31 20.98 -4.83
C ALA A 26 -47.41 20.55 -3.65
N ILE A 27 -46.09 20.78 -3.76
CA ILE A 27 -45.17 20.56 -2.64
C ILE A 27 -45.24 21.79 -1.72
N TYR A 28 -45.94 21.64 -0.60
CA TYR A 28 -45.88 22.58 0.52
C TYR A 28 -44.53 22.41 1.23
N LEU A 29 -43.73 23.47 1.27
CA LEU A 29 -42.45 23.52 1.98
C LEU A 29 -42.71 23.80 3.47
N PRO A 30 -42.37 22.90 4.42
CA PRO A 30 -42.51 23.20 5.84
C PRO A 30 -41.38 24.13 6.30
N LYS A 31 -41.74 25.19 7.02
CA LYS A 31 -40.79 26.08 7.70
C LYS A 31 -40.04 25.28 8.78
N LEU A 32 -38.71 25.26 8.69
CA LEU A 32 -37.82 24.68 9.69
C LEU A 32 -37.92 25.45 11.03
N PRO A 33 -37.97 24.77 12.19
CA PRO A 33 -37.92 25.43 13.48
C PRO A 33 -36.50 25.94 13.77
N LYS A 34 -36.39 27.16 14.31
CA LYS A 34 -35.14 27.73 14.83
C LYS A 34 -34.68 26.94 16.04
N ILE A 35 -33.60 26.19 15.91
CA ILE A 35 -32.90 25.58 17.04
C ILE A 35 -32.02 26.64 17.68
N GLN A 36 -32.35 27.06 18.90
CA GLN A 36 -31.44 27.83 19.75
C GLN A 36 -30.42 26.85 20.37
N VAL A 37 -29.15 26.98 19.97
CA VAL A 37 -28.04 26.22 20.53
C VAL A 37 -27.59 26.90 21.81
N SER A 38 -27.90 26.32 22.96
CA SER A 38 -27.29 26.66 24.24
C SER A 38 -25.96 25.90 24.39
N VAL A 39 -24.88 26.64 24.60
CA VAL A 39 -23.52 26.10 24.81
C VAL A 39 -23.45 25.41 26.19
N PRO A 40 -23.01 24.13 26.29
CA PRO A 40 -22.79 23.51 27.58
C PRO A 40 -21.51 24.06 28.21
N LYS A 41 -21.58 24.50 29.47
CA LYS A 41 -20.40 24.84 30.28
C LYS A 41 -19.54 23.58 30.50
N LEU A 42 -18.27 23.65 30.12
CA LEU A 42 -17.25 22.64 30.43
C LEU A 42 -17.12 22.48 31.95
N LYS A 43 -17.22 21.24 32.43
CA LYS A 43 -16.64 20.80 33.71
C LYS A 43 -15.33 20.07 33.42
N PRO A 44 -14.24 20.30 34.16
CA PRO A 44 -12.98 19.61 33.94
C PRO A 44 -13.11 18.16 34.41
N ARG A 45 -12.84 17.21 33.51
CA ARG A 45 -12.82 15.78 33.80
C ARG A 45 -11.37 15.33 33.96
N THR A 46 -10.85 15.48 35.18
CA THR A 46 -9.66 14.77 35.62
C THR A 46 -10.03 13.30 35.87
N ASN A 47 -9.14 12.39 35.49
CA ASN A 47 -9.10 10.95 35.84
C ASN A 47 -9.96 9.99 34.98
N LEU A 48 -9.59 9.84 33.70
CA LEU A 48 -10.05 8.73 32.84
C LEU A 48 -8.90 7.86 32.31
N VAL A 49 -7.68 8.07 32.82
CA VAL A 49 -6.49 7.27 32.46
C VAL A 49 -6.29 6.11 33.45
N ASP A 50 -6.82 6.21 34.68
CA ASP A 50 -6.64 5.17 35.70
C ASP A 50 -7.69 4.04 35.65
N GLU A 51 -8.80 4.22 34.93
CA GLU A 51 -9.92 3.26 34.96
C GLU A 51 -9.86 2.20 33.84
N LEU A 52 -9.01 2.39 32.82
CA LEU A 52 -8.79 1.40 31.75
C LEU A 52 -7.65 0.41 32.06
N ASN A 53 -6.75 0.75 32.98
CA ASN A 53 -5.60 -0.09 33.34
C ASN A 53 -5.89 -1.16 34.41
N LEU A 54 -7.05 -1.11 35.08
CA LEU A 54 -7.40 -2.06 36.14
C LEU A 54 -8.35 -3.20 35.70
N ARG A 55 -8.92 -3.13 34.49
CA ARG A 55 -9.94 -4.10 34.05
C ARG A 55 -9.38 -5.27 33.21
N ASN A 56 -8.15 -5.16 32.70
CA ASN A 56 -7.55 -6.19 31.83
C ASN A 56 -6.50 -7.08 32.51
N ILE A 57 -6.20 -6.87 33.80
CA ILE A 57 -5.16 -7.63 34.52
C ILE A 57 -5.74 -8.65 35.53
N ASN A 58 -7.03 -8.60 35.85
CA ASN A 58 -7.62 -9.43 36.94
C ASN A 58 -8.34 -10.71 36.48
N GLY A 59 -7.98 -11.26 35.31
CA GLY A 59 -8.61 -12.46 34.75
C GLY A 59 -8.13 -13.81 35.32
N PHE A 60 -7.05 -13.85 36.09
CA PHE A 60 -6.50 -15.09 36.64
C PHE A 60 -5.92 -14.87 38.03
N THR A 61 -6.74 -15.05 39.07
CA THR A 61 -6.32 -15.56 40.39
C THR A 61 -7.53 -15.63 41.31
N LYS A 62 -8.25 -16.76 41.31
CA LYS A 62 -8.95 -17.27 42.49
C LYS A 62 -9.00 -18.80 42.42
N THR A 63 -8.03 -19.43 43.06
CA THR A 63 -8.17 -20.79 43.59
C THR A 63 -7.66 -20.74 45.03
N GLU A 64 -8.55 -21.00 45.98
CA GLU A 64 -8.24 -21.07 47.41
C GLU A 64 -7.35 -22.29 47.75
N PRO A 65 -6.65 -22.27 48.90
CA PRO A 65 -5.47 -23.08 49.13
C PRO A 65 -5.84 -24.47 49.66
N ILE A 66 -5.51 -25.51 48.91
CA ILE A 66 -5.35 -26.86 49.47
C ILE A 66 -3.88 -27.02 49.84
N LYS A 67 -3.59 -26.98 51.15
CA LYS A 67 -2.29 -27.38 51.71
C LYS A 67 -1.99 -28.83 51.30
N LYS A 68 -1.04 -29.01 50.40
CA LYS A 68 -0.27 -30.24 50.29
C LYS A 68 1.21 -29.85 50.26
N ASN A 69 1.89 -30.19 51.35
CA ASN A 69 3.34 -30.22 51.43
C ASN A 69 3.85 -31.18 50.35
N VAL A 70 4.61 -30.68 49.40
CA VAL A 70 5.51 -31.46 48.55
C VAL A 70 6.79 -30.65 48.43
N GLU A 71 7.89 -31.36 48.61
CA GLU A 71 9.26 -30.88 48.80
C GLU A 71 9.72 -29.83 47.78
N GLU A 72 10.49 -28.88 48.31
CA GLU A 72 11.27 -27.92 47.54
C GLU A 72 12.32 -28.66 46.69
N GLU A 73 12.01 -28.87 45.41
CA GLU A 73 13.02 -29.07 44.37
C GLU A 73 13.55 -27.68 43.95
N PRO A 74 14.88 -27.48 43.87
CA PRO A 74 15.47 -26.18 43.61
C PRO A 74 15.29 -25.82 42.13
N HIS A 75 14.26 -25.04 41.82
CA HIS A 75 14.12 -24.42 40.51
C HIS A 75 15.23 -23.37 40.30
N ASN A 76 16.20 -23.69 39.44
CA ASN A 76 17.14 -22.73 38.86
C ASN A 76 16.38 -21.63 38.09
N PRO A 77 16.49 -20.33 38.45
CA PRO A 77 15.95 -19.27 37.65
C PRO A 77 17.03 -18.82 36.67
N THR A 78 17.18 -19.52 35.55
CA THR A 78 18.01 -19.03 34.44
C THR A 78 17.11 -18.72 33.26
N THR A 79 16.27 -17.70 33.41
CA THR A 79 15.70 -17.01 32.26
C THR A 79 16.88 -16.43 31.48
N SER A 80 17.23 -17.02 30.33
CA SER A 80 18.44 -16.65 29.60
C SER A 80 18.31 -15.22 29.06
N MET A 81 19.43 -14.48 29.01
CA MET A 81 19.49 -13.08 28.54
C MET A 81 18.88 -12.91 27.14
N GLU A 82 18.96 -13.94 26.32
CA GLU A 82 18.42 -14.03 24.97
C GLU A 82 16.88 -13.90 24.95
N ILE A 83 16.16 -14.45 25.95
CA ILE A 83 14.71 -14.29 26.06
C ILE A 83 14.37 -12.81 26.27
N PHE A 84 15.08 -12.12 27.16
CA PHE A 84 14.87 -10.70 27.39
C PHE A 84 15.18 -9.85 26.15
N GLN A 85 16.22 -10.22 25.38
CA GLN A 85 16.53 -9.57 24.12
C GLN A 85 15.43 -9.77 23.07
N LEU A 86 14.91 -10.98 22.91
CA LEU A 86 13.78 -11.25 22.01
C LEU A 86 12.51 -10.50 22.43
N CYS A 87 12.21 -10.43 23.73
CA CYS A 87 11.10 -9.62 24.23
C CYS A 87 11.28 -8.13 23.91
N ALA A 88 12.49 -7.58 24.11
CA ALA A 88 12.79 -6.19 23.77
C ALA A 88 12.65 -5.93 22.25
N ILE A 89 13.07 -6.88 21.41
CA ILE A 89 12.84 -6.81 19.96
C ILE A 89 11.34 -6.83 19.66
N MET A 90 10.57 -7.74 20.26
CA MET A 90 9.12 -7.84 20.05
C MET A 90 8.38 -6.56 20.46
N GLU A 91 8.74 -5.94 21.59
CA GLU A 91 8.22 -4.63 22.00
C GLU A 91 8.54 -3.54 20.98
N ALA A 92 9.79 -3.48 20.51
CA ALA A 92 10.20 -2.52 19.49
C ALA A 92 9.52 -2.78 18.13
N VAL A 93 9.15 -4.02 17.82
CA VAL A 93 8.37 -4.38 16.63
C VAL A 93 6.91 -3.91 16.81
N ALA A 94 6.31 -4.10 17.99
CA ALA A 94 4.96 -3.63 18.28
C ALA A 94 4.84 -2.10 18.13
N ASP A 95 5.82 -1.36 18.66
CA ASP A 95 5.90 0.10 18.48
C ASP A 95 6.00 0.49 16.99
N ARG A 96 6.85 -0.20 16.22
CA ARG A 96 6.95 0.02 14.77
C ARG A 96 5.64 -0.24 14.02
N VAL A 97 4.86 -1.25 14.42
CA VAL A 97 3.53 -1.50 13.83
C VAL A 97 2.62 -0.29 14.01
N GLU A 98 2.56 0.28 15.21
CA GLU A 98 1.75 1.47 15.48
C GLU A 98 2.28 2.70 14.75
N MET A 99 3.60 2.88 14.74
CA MET A 99 4.28 3.98 14.03
C MET A 99 3.97 3.95 12.53
N HIS A 100 4.22 2.83 11.84
CA HIS A 100 3.95 2.72 10.40
C HIS A 100 2.47 2.89 10.08
N LYS A 101 1.57 2.36 10.92
CA LYS A 101 0.13 2.55 10.76
C LYS A 101 -0.25 4.04 10.84
N ASN A 102 0.19 4.73 11.88
CA ASN A 102 -0.11 6.15 12.08
C ASN A 102 0.45 7.01 10.93
N ILE A 103 1.68 6.73 10.50
CA ILE A 103 2.31 7.45 9.38
C ILE A 103 1.58 7.15 8.06
N GLY A 104 1.14 5.91 7.83
CA GLY A 104 0.33 5.53 6.68
C GLY A 104 -0.98 6.32 6.62
N ASP A 105 -1.71 6.38 7.73
CA ASP A 105 -2.96 7.15 7.83
C ASP A 105 -2.75 8.66 7.61
N GLN A 106 -1.64 9.21 8.14
CA GLN A 106 -1.25 10.60 7.90
C GLN A 106 -1.00 10.90 6.42
N ARG A 107 -0.28 10.01 5.72
CA ARG A 107 0.06 10.18 4.30
C ARG A 107 -1.14 10.02 3.39
N ASP A 108 -2.08 9.14 3.74
CA ASP A 108 -3.35 8.99 3.03
C ASP A 108 -4.19 10.27 3.12
N ASN A 109 -4.26 10.85 4.32
CA ASN A 109 -4.90 12.15 4.52
C ASN A 109 -4.19 13.26 3.74
N TRP A 110 -2.85 13.28 3.72
CA TRP A 110 -2.09 14.24 2.90
C TRP A 110 -2.37 14.07 1.40
N ASN A 111 -2.43 12.84 0.89
CA ASN A 111 -2.77 12.57 -0.50
C ASN A 111 -4.12 13.21 -0.86
N THR A 112 -5.14 12.94 -0.04
CA THR A 112 -6.50 13.44 -0.24
C THR A 112 -6.56 14.96 -0.16
N LEU A 113 -5.93 15.57 0.85
CA LEU A 113 -5.92 17.01 1.05
C LEU A 113 -5.19 17.74 -0.07
N LEU A 114 -3.99 17.27 -0.44
CA LEU A 114 -3.18 17.88 -1.50
C LEU A 114 -3.87 17.76 -2.86
N LEU A 115 -4.37 16.58 -3.21
CA LEU A 115 -5.11 16.35 -4.46
C LEU A 115 -6.29 17.33 -4.59
N ASN A 116 -7.17 17.37 -3.58
CA ASN A 116 -8.36 18.20 -3.63
C ASN A 116 -8.01 19.69 -3.66
N SER A 117 -7.03 20.12 -2.86
CA SER A 117 -6.61 21.52 -2.80
C SER A 117 -5.97 21.97 -4.12
N ILE A 118 -5.05 21.18 -4.68
CA ILE A 118 -4.38 21.49 -5.94
C ILE A 118 -5.39 21.50 -7.09
N ASN A 119 -6.26 20.49 -7.20
CA ASN A 119 -7.29 20.47 -8.23
C ASN A 119 -8.22 21.69 -8.13
N MET A 120 -8.63 22.09 -6.92
CA MET A 120 -9.43 23.29 -6.74
C MET A 120 -8.68 24.57 -7.15
N ILE A 121 -7.40 24.70 -6.82
CA ILE A 121 -6.56 25.83 -7.25
C ILE A 121 -6.49 25.88 -8.78
N VAL A 122 -6.17 24.75 -9.42
CA VAL A 122 -6.05 24.62 -10.87
C VAL A 122 -7.37 24.92 -11.57
N LEU A 123 -8.48 24.36 -11.09
CA LEU A 123 -9.80 24.55 -11.69
C LEU A 123 -10.32 25.98 -11.50
N THR A 124 -10.04 26.58 -10.35
CA THR A 124 -10.35 28.01 -10.10
C THR A 124 -9.56 28.90 -11.05
N ALA A 125 -8.26 28.64 -11.21
CA ALA A 125 -7.40 29.36 -12.15
C ALA A 125 -7.87 29.19 -13.60
N ALA A 126 -8.24 27.97 -14.00
CA ALA A 126 -8.77 27.66 -15.32
C ALA A 126 -10.11 28.36 -15.58
N THR A 127 -10.99 28.42 -14.57
CA THR A 127 -12.26 29.14 -14.66
C THR A 127 -12.02 30.64 -14.82
N MET A 128 -11.11 31.23 -14.04
CA MET A 128 -10.73 32.64 -14.18
C MET A 128 -10.15 32.94 -15.57
N ALA A 129 -9.30 32.04 -16.11
CA ALA A 129 -8.77 32.14 -17.46
C ALA A 129 -9.86 31.97 -18.54
N GLY A 130 -10.83 31.07 -18.36
CA GLY A 130 -11.95 30.89 -19.28
C GLY A 130 -12.91 32.09 -19.30
N VAL A 131 -13.18 32.69 -18.14
CA VAL A 131 -13.94 33.94 -18.04
C VAL A 131 -13.22 35.07 -18.79
N LEU A 132 -11.90 35.18 -18.63
CA LEU A 132 -11.10 36.14 -19.40
C LEU A 132 -11.20 35.94 -20.91
N ALA A 133 -11.11 34.68 -21.36
CA ALA A 133 -11.15 34.33 -22.79
C ALA A 133 -12.47 34.74 -23.47
N THR A 134 -13.56 34.74 -22.72
CA THR A 134 -14.92 35.03 -23.19
C THR A 134 -15.41 36.44 -22.86
N SER A 135 -14.67 37.20 -22.04
CA SER A 135 -15.09 38.52 -21.57
C SER A 135 -14.84 39.64 -22.59
N GLY A 136 -15.86 40.49 -22.81
CA GLY A 136 -15.77 41.73 -23.58
C GLY A 136 -15.33 42.94 -22.74
N ALA A 137 -15.30 44.13 -23.35
CA ALA A 137 -14.88 45.38 -22.71
C ALA A 137 -15.71 45.68 -21.44
N GLY A 138 -15.10 45.58 -20.25
CA GLY A 138 -15.71 45.88 -18.95
C GLY A 138 -15.43 44.88 -17.82
N ALA A 139 -14.87 43.70 -18.11
CA ALA A 139 -14.45 42.74 -17.07
C ALA A 139 -13.19 43.23 -16.32
N PRO A 140 -12.96 42.79 -15.07
CA PRO A 140 -11.75 43.11 -14.33
C PRO A 140 -10.57 42.27 -14.84
N VAL A 141 -10.21 42.48 -16.11
CA VAL A 141 -9.27 41.67 -16.90
C VAL A 141 -7.92 41.53 -16.20
N LEU A 142 -7.41 42.62 -15.63
CA LEU A 142 -6.13 42.61 -14.92
C LEU A 142 -6.15 41.71 -13.67
N SER A 143 -7.22 41.77 -12.86
CA SER A 143 -7.27 41.02 -11.60
C SER A 143 -7.49 39.53 -11.83
N LEU A 144 -8.33 39.15 -12.80
CA LEU A 144 -8.51 37.75 -13.19
C LEU A 144 -7.22 37.17 -13.79
N LYS A 145 -6.48 37.96 -14.57
CA LYS A 145 -5.23 37.55 -15.20
C LYS A 145 -4.14 37.30 -14.15
N LEU A 146 -3.95 38.26 -13.24
CA LEU A 146 -3.01 38.15 -12.14
C LEU A 146 -3.37 36.97 -11.21
N SER A 147 -4.65 36.84 -10.85
CA SER A 147 -5.12 35.75 -9.97
C SER A 147 -4.91 34.38 -10.61
N SER A 148 -5.33 34.18 -11.86
CA SER A 148 -5.15 32.89 -12.54
C SER A 148 -3.68 32.55 -12.76
N THR A 149 -2.84 33.53 -13.13
CA THR A 149 -1.39 33.33 -13.24
C THR A 149 -0.77 32.90 -11.91
N LEU A 150 -1.10 33.60 -10.82
CA LEU A 150 -0.61 33.29 -9.49
C LEU A 150 -1.05 31.89 -9.05
N LEU A 151 -2.33 31.54 -9.23
CA LEU A 151 -2.87 30.24 -8.84
C LEU A 151 -2.25 29.10 -9.66
N PHE A 152 -2.08 29.24 -10.98
CA PHE A 152 -1.39 28.24 -11.79
C PHE A 152 0.08 28.09 -11.40
N SER A 153 0.77 29.20 -11.09
CA SER A 153 2.16 29.16 -10.61
C SER A 153 2.26 28.45 -9.26
N ALA A 154 1.35 28.74 -8.34
CA ALA A 154 1.27 28.06 -7.04
C ALA A 154 0.96 26.56 -7.20
N ALA A 155 0.00 26.21 -8.06
CA ALA A 155 -0.32 24.82 -8.37
C ALA A 155 0.87 24.07 -8.97
N THR A 156 1.63 24.71 -9.86
CA THR A 156 2.86 24.14 -10.45
C THR A 156 3.86 23.78 -9.35
N GLY A 157 4.14 24.72 -8.43
CA GLY A 157 5.05 24.48 -7.31
C GLY A 157 4.56 23.39 -6.36
N LEU A 158 3.26 23.39 -6.04
CA LEU A 158 2.65 22.38 -5.16
C LEU A 158 2.67 20.98 -5.80
N LEU A 159 2.42 20.87 -7.10
CA LEU A 159 2.50 19.59 -7.83
C LEU A 159 3.94 19.06 -7.85
N LEU A 160 4.95 19.91 -8.05
CA LEU A 160 6.35 19.47 -7.96
C LEU A 160 6.71 18.90 -6.58
N VAL A 161 6.20 19.51 -5.51
CA VAL A 161 6.38 19.00 -4.14
C VAL A 161 5.59 17.71 -3.93
N MET A 162 4.33 17.66 -4.39
CA MET A 162 3.46 16.49 -4.27
C MET A 162 4.05 15.29 -5.03
N ASN A 163 4.64 15.50 -6.20
CA ASN A 163 5.25 14.44 -7.01
C ASN A 163 6.59 13.97 -6.44
N LYS A 164 7.31 14.86 -5.75
CA LYS A 164 8.52 14.48 -5.02
C LYS A 164 8.23 13.64 -3.79
N ILE A 165 7.17 13.98 -3.04
CA ILE A 165 6.77 13.23 -1.84
C ILE A 165 6.02 11.95 -2.24
N GLN A 166 5.13 12.08 -3.22
CA GLN A 166 4.22 11.06 -3.73
C GLN A 166 3.45 10.34 -2.60
N PRO A 167 2.53 11.06 -1.91
CA PRO A 167 1.86 10.57 -0.72
C PRO A 167 1.19 9.20 -0.88
N SER A 168 0.52 8.95 -2.02
CA SER A 168 -0.14 7.66 -2.30
C SER A 168 0.81 6.46 -2.30
N GLN A 169 2.00 6.59 -2.90
CA GLN A 169 3.03 5.54 -2.87
C GLN A 169 3.57 5.36 -1.46
N LEU A 170 3.88 6.47 -0.79
CA LEU A 170 4.41 6.44 0.57
C LEU A 170 3.43 5.80 1.56
N THR A 171 2.12 6.01 1.40
CA THR A 171 1.09 5.34 2.21
C THR A 171 1.18 3.83 2.05
N GLU A 172 1.31 3.34 0.81
CA GLU A 172 1.35 1.90 0.53
C GLU A 172 2.63 1.25 1.06
N GLU A 173 3.77 1.94 0.96
CA GLU A 173 5.01 1.53 1.60
C GLU A 173 4.81 1.31 3.11
N GLN A 174 4.03 2.18 3.78
CA GLN A 174 3.75 2.04 5.21
C GLN A 174 2.76 0.92 5.54
N ARG A 175 1.75 0.70 4.68
CA ARG A 175 0.83 -0.43 4.85
C ARG A 175 1.57 -1.76 4.74
N ASN A 176 2.48 -1.87 3.77
CA ASN A 176 3.34 -3.04 3.61
C ASN A 176 4.27 -3.24 4.81
N ALA A 177 4.94 -2.19 5.28
CA ALA A 177 5.76 -2.25 6.50
C ALA A 177 4.94 -2.69 7.72
N THR A 178 3.75 -2.11 7.93
CA THR A 178 2.83 -2.47 9.02
C THR A 178 2.46 -3.96 8.96
N ARG A 179 2.15 -4.49 7.78
CA ARG A 179 1.83 -5.90 7.57
C ARG A 179 3.01 -6.81 7.92
N LEU A 180 4.21 -6.47 7.45
CA LEU A 180 5.42 -7.26 7.68
C LEU A 180 5.84 -7.25 9.16
N PHE A 181 5.76 -6.11 9.84
CA PHE A 181 6.05 -6.06 11.27
C PHE A 181 5.00 -6.80 12.10
N LYS A 182 3.72 -6.80 11.72
CA LYS A 182 2.72 -7.65 12.36
C LYS A 182 3.04 -9.14 12.21
N GLN A 183 3.45 -9.55 11.01
CA GLN A 183 3.88 -10.92 10.76
C GLN A 183 5.08 -11.28 11.64
N LEU A 184 6.10 -10.42 11.67
CA LEU A 184 7.30 -10.63 12.51
C LEU A 184 6.96 -10.69 14.00
N HIS A 185 6.05 -9.84 14.48
CA HIS A 185 5.56 -9.89 15.85
C HIS A 185 4.91 -11.24 16.18
N SER A 186 4.06 -11.76 15.27
CA SER A 186 3.43 -13.08 15.44
C SER A 186 4.45 -14.22 15.37
N GLU A 187 5.46 -14.13 14.50
CA GLU A 187 6.57 -15.08 14.44
C GLU A 187 7.35 -15.10 15.77
N LEU A 188 7.73 -13.93 16.29
CA LEU A 188 8.43 -13.78 17.58
C LEU A 188 7.61 -14.32 18.75
N GLN A 189 6.31 -13.98 18.81
CA GLN A 189 5.41 -14.48 19.84
C GLN A 189 5.30 -16.01 19.82
N THR A 190 5.21 -16.60 18.62
CA THR A 190 5.17 -18.05 18.43
C THR A 190 6.50 -18.69 18.81
N ALA A 191 7.62 -18.09 18.42
CA ALA A 191 8.96 -18.54 18.79
C ALA A 191 9.18 -18.54 20.30
N LEU A 192 8.78 -17.48 21.00
CA LEU A 192 8.87 -17.37 22.46
C LEU A 192 7.94 -18.36 23.19
N ALA A 193 6.77 -18.66 22.63
CA ALA A 193 5.84 -19.63 23.20
C ALA A 193 6.31 -21.08 23.07
N ILE A 194 6.98 -21.42 21.96
CA ILE A 194 7.41 -22.78 21.65
C ILE A 194 8.84 -23.06 22.14
N LYS A 195 9.76 -22.10 22.02
CA LYS A 195 11.19 -22.31 22.25
C LYS A 195 11.57 -22.02 23.69
N SER A 196 11.97 -23.06 24.41
CA SER A 196 12.35 -22.97 25.83
C SER A 196 13.76 -22.40 26.07
N ASN A 197 14.62 -22.35 25.04
CA ASN A 197 16.00 -21.86 25.15
C ASN A 197 16.47 -21.20 23.83
N PRO A 198 16.19 -19.90 23.62
CA PRO A 198 16.70 -19.16 22.47
C PRO A 198 18.23 -18.96 22.56
N THR A 199 18.88 -18.99 21.40
CA THR A 199 20.33 -18.78 21.25
C THR A 199 20.62 -17.36 20.80
N ARG A 200 21.87 -16.92 20.94
CA ARG A 200 22.31 -15.60 20.47
C ARG A 200 22.12 -15.45 18.96
N GLU A 201 22.29 -16.52 18.20
CA GLU A 201 22.05 -16.55 16.77
C GLU A 201 20.57 -16.24 16.44
N ASP A 202 19.62 -16.79 17.20
CA ASP A 202 18.19 -16.50 16.99
C ASP A 202 17.88 -15.01 17.22
N VAL A 203 18.45 -14.41 18.26
CA VAL A 203 18.32 -12.96 18.53
C VAL A 203 18.87 -12.15 17.35
N MET A 204 20.02 -12.55 16.82
CA MET A 204 20.63 -11.87 15.68
C MET A 204 19.81 -12.02 14.39
N ASP A 205 19.26 -13.20 14.13
CA ASP A 205 18.46 -13.47 12.93
C ASP A 205 17.16 -12.65 12.97
N GLU A 206 16.48 -12.58 14.12
CA GLU A 206 15.29 -11.77 14.31
C GLU A 206 15.58 -10.26 14.23
N MET A 207 16.70 -9.81 14.81
CA MET A 207 17.17 -8.44 14.64
C MET A 207 17.45 -8.12 13.17
N GLU A 208 18.05 -9.05 12.41
CA GLU A 208 18.33 -8.84 11.00
C GLU A 208 17.05 -8.72 10.16
N LYS A 209 16.00 -9.49 10.49
CA LYS A 209 14.66 -9.34 9.89
C LYS A 209 14.05 -7.96 10.16
N VAL A 210 14.17 -7.44 11.39
CA VAL A 210 13.71 -6.09 11.70
C VAL A 210 14.43 -5.07 10.82
N LEU A 211 15.76 -5.17 10.73
CA LEU A 211 16.57 -4.25 9.94
C LEU A 211 16.35 -4.38 8.43
N SER A 212 16.04 -5.57 7.92
CA SER A 212 15.72 -5.76 6.50
C SER A 212 14.38 -5.12 6.13
N ILE A 213 13.37 -5.19 7.01
CA ILE A 213 12.10 -4.47 6.81
C ILE A 213 12.32 -2.95 6.87
N ASP A 214 13.08 -2.46 7.87
CA ASP A 214 13.42 -1.03 8.02
C ASP A 214 14.14 -0.48 6.75
N ARG A 215 15.01 -1.28 6.12
CA ARG A 215 15.69 -0.93 4.86
C ARG A 215 14.76 -0.97 3.65
N ALA A 216 13.85 -1.94 3.60
CA ALA A 216 12.92 -2.12 2.48
C ALA A 216 11.82 -1.05 2.44
N TYR A 217 11.45 -0.51 3.61
CA TYR A 217 10.40 0.48 3.79
C TYR A 217 10.86 1.60 4.75
N PRO A 218 11.87 2.40 4.36
CA PRO A 218 12.35 3.49 5.19
C PRO A 218 11.24 4.50 5.46
N LEU A 219 11.37 5.29 6.52
CA LEU A 219 10.46 6.39 6.85
C LEU A 219 10.95 7.70 6.22
N PRO A 220 10.49 8.10 5.03
CA PRO A 220 11.08 9.25 4.37
C PRO A 220 10.25 10.49 4.70
N LEU A 221 10.90 11.49 5.29
CA LEU A 221 10.52 12.91 5.18
C LEU A 221 11.76 13.84 5.12
N LEU A 222 12.93 13.43 5.62
CA LEU A 222 14.21 14.19 5.64
C LEU A 222 15.48 13.29 5.61
N GLY A 223 15.42 12.10 5.00
CA GLY A 223 16.53 11.13 4.90
C GLY A 223 16.60 10.46 3.52
N SER A 224 17.33 9.34 3.38
CA SER A 224 17.38 8.57 2.12
C SER A 224 16.02 7.94 1.83
N MET A 225 15.27 8.54 0.91
CA MET A 225 14.00 8.04 0.39
C MET A 225 14.27 6.99 -0.67
N LEU A 226 13.43 5.95 -0.76
CA LEU A 226 13.41 5.10 -1.95
C LEU A 226 13.22 5.99 -3.17
N GLU A 227 14.00 5.75 -4.21
CA GLU A 227 13.85 6.49 -5.45
C GLU A 227 12.41 6.31 -5.96
N LYS A 228 11.67 7.40 -6.14
CA LYS A 228 10.26 7.35 -6.56
C LYS A 228 10.13 6.93 -8.03
N PHE A 229 11.10 7.33 -8.83
CA PHE A 229 11.13 7.08 -10.27
C PHE A 229 12.48 6.46 -10.67
N PRO A 230 12.80 5.22 -10.23
CA PRO A 230 14.04 4.57 -10.63
C PRO A 230 14.07 4.34 -12.15
N GLU A 231 15.26 4.22 -12.72
CA GLU A 231 15.41 3.90 -14.15
C GLU A 231 14.81 2.53 -14.49
N THR A 232 15.01 1.57 -13.60
CA THR A 232 14.49 0.21 -13.69
C THR A 232 13.57 -0.09 -12.51
N PHE A 233 12.43 -0.71 -12.81
CA PHE A 233 11.56 -1.25 -11.78
C PHE A 233 12.24 -2.45 -11.12
N GLU A 234 12.31 -2.45 -9.79
CA GLU A 234 12.95 -3.51 -9.00
C GLU A 234 12.00 -4.00 -7.91
N SER A 235 12.05 -5.30 -7.62
CA SER A 235 11.25 -5.91 -6.56
C SER A 235 11.70 -5.48 -5.16
N ALA A 236 10.76 -5.40 -4.22
CA ALA A 236 11.07 -5.11 -2.83
C ALA A 236 11.73 -6.33 -2.17
N VAL A 237 12.86 -6.12 -1.48
CA VAL A 237 13.56 -7.17 -0.72
C VAL A 237 13.55 -6.79 0.76
N TRP A 238 12.71 -7.46 1.55
CA TRP A 238 12.52 -7.19 2.99
C TRP A 238 13.01 -8.31 3.90
N TRP A 239 13.64 -9.34 3.35
CA TRP A 239 14.22 -10.46 4.10
C TRP A 239 15.74 -10.34 4.17
N PRO A 240 16.38 -10.91 5.20
CA PRO A 240 17.82 -11.01 5.27
C PRO A 240 18.36 -11.90 4.15
N LYS A 241 19.55 -11.57 3.64
CA LYS A 241 20.25 -12.48 2.72
C LYS A 241 20.65 -13.73 3.49
N HIS A 242 20.34 -14.91 2.97
CA HIS A 242 20.67 -16.16 3.63
C HIS A 242 22.16 -16.21 3.97
N LYS A 243 22.49 -16.30 5.26
CA LYS A 243 23.80 -16.71 5.72
C LYS A 243 23.79 -18.23 5.75
N GLN A 244 24.60 -18.87 4.91
CA GLN A 244 24.83 -20.31 5.02
C GLN A 244 25.39 -20.61 6.42
N GLN A 245 24.54 -21.10 7.32
CA GLN A 245 24.97 -21.52 8.64
C GLN A 245 25.54 -22.94 8.55
N SER A 246 26.84 -23.08 8.83
CA SER A 246 27.47 -24.40 9.00
C SER A 246 27.21 -24.90 10.43
N LYS A 247 26.34 -25.90 10.59
CA LYS A 247 26.31 -26.75 11.81
C LYS A 247 26.50 -28.21 11.43
N LYS A 248 27.13 -28.96 12.35
CA LYS A 248 27.73 -30.28 12.15
C LYS A 248 26.68 -31.40 12.11
N LYS A 249 26.96 -32.38 11.25
CA LYS A 249 26.21 -33.61 10.95
C LYS A 249 25.94 -34.50 12.16
N THR A 250 24.70 -34.99 12.28
CA THR A 250 24.35 -36.15 13.10
C THR A 250 23.33 -37.04 12.38
N GLN A 251 23.85 -38.12 11.81
CA GLN A 251 23.23 -39.07 10.89
C GLN A 251 21.76 -39.48 11.18
N THR A 252 20.97 -39.38 10.09
CA THR A 252 19.85 -40.24 9.64
C THR A 252 18.45 -40.11 10.26
N ARG A 253 17.55 -39.46 9.49
CA ARG A 253 16.20 -39.94 9.13
C ARG A 253 15.69 -39.16 7.91
N ASN A 254 14.81 -39.78 7.12
CA ASN A 254 14.19 -39.19 5.93
C ASN A 254 13.50 -37.86 6.28
N ASN A 255 14.02 -36.70 5.85
CA ASN A 255 13.51 -35.37 6.26
C ASN A 255 12.24 -34.93 5.50
N GLY A 256 11.34 -35.87 5.18
CA GLY A 256 10.11 -35.60 4.41
C GLY A 256 10.32 -35.18 2.96
N TRP A 257 11.57 -35.07 2.48
CA TRP A 257 11.90 -34.83 1.08
C TRP A 257 11.94 -36.14 0.30
N SER A 258 11.21 -36.19 -0.82
CA SER A 258 11.30 -37.24 -1.83
C SER A 258 11.79 -36.63 -3.15
N GLU A 259 12.33 -37.46 -4.03
CA GLU A 259 12.71 -37.06 -5.39
C GLU A 259 11.51 -36.46 -6.14
N GLU A 260 10.33 -37.05 -5.98
CA GLU A 260 9.08 -36.52 -6.54
C GLU A 260 8.77 -35.10 -6.03
N LEU A 261 8.91 -34.84 -4.72
CA LEU A 261 8.66 -33.52 -4.16
C LEU A 261 9.69 -32.49 -4.65
N GLU A 262 10.95 -32.89 -4.82
CA GLU A 262 11.98 -32.01 -5.39
C GLU A 262 11.68 -31.62 -6.83
N GLU A 263 11.25 -32.59 -7.65
CA GLU A 263 10.80 -32.33 -9.02
C GLU A 263 9.57 -31.42 -9.04
N GLU A 264 8.57 -31.68 -8.19
CA GLU A 264 7.39 -30.82 -8.07
C GLU A 264 7.76 -29.39 -7.69
N MET A 265 8.67 -29.19 -6.72
CA MET A 265 9.12 -27.86 -6.33
C MET A 265 9.92 -27.15 -7.43
N ARG A 266 10.70 -27.89 -8.25
CA ARG A 266 11.40 -27.31 -9.42
C ARG A 266 10.41 -26.79 -10.46
N GLU A 267 9.35 -27.54 -10.71
CA GLU A 267 8.31 -27.15 -11.66
C GLU A 267 7.50 -25.96 -11.16
N VAL A 268 7.15 -25.93 -9.87
CA VAL A 268 6.54 -24.75 -9.24
C VAL A 268 7.47 -23.54 -9.35
N LEU A 269 8.77 -23.70 -9.10
CA LEU A 269 9.76 -22.63 -9.24
C LEU A 269 9.81 -22.06 -10.66
N GLU A 270 9.75 -22.93 -11.67
CA GLU A 270 9.75 -22.50 -13.08
C GLU A 270 8.49 -21.70 -13.43
N VAL A 271 7.30 -22.15 -12.98
CA VAL A 271 6.06 -21.39 -13.16
C VAL A 271 6.16 -20.02 -12.49
N LEU A 272 6.65 -19.96 -11.25
CA LEU A 272 6.80 -18.68 -10.53
C LEU A 272 7.75 -17.72 -11.26
N LYS A 273 8.90 -18.22 -11.75
CA LYS A 273 9.88 -17.40 -12.49
C LYS A 273 9.30 -16.88 -13.80
N THR A 274 8.70 -17.77 -14.60
CA THR A 274 8.30 -17.46 -15.99
C THR A 274 6.94 -16.79 -16.11
N LYS A 275 6.04 -16.98 -15.13
CA LYS A 275 4.69 -16.38 -15.16
C LYS A 275 4.54 -15.27 -14.15
N ASP A 276 4.58 -15.60 -12.87
CA ASP A 276 4.27 -14.64 -11.83
C ASP A 276 5.33 -13.52 -11.78
N SER A 277 6.62 -13.87 -11.69
CA SER A 277 7.70 -12.88 -11.59
C SER A 277 7.78 -11.98 -12.82
N GLU A 278 7.80 -12.57 -14.02
CA GLU A 278 7.88 -11.82 -15.29
C GLU A 278 6.69 -10.88 -15.50
N ASP A 279 5.46 -11.34 -15.29
CA ASP A 279 4.28 -10.51 -15.51
C ASP A 279 4.20 -9.37 -14.48
N TYR A 280 4.49 -9.62 -13.19
CA TYR A 280 4.46 -8.57 -12.18
C TYR A 280 5.57 -7.54 -12.36
N MET A 281 6.76 -7.96 -12.81
CA MET A 281 7.83 -7.05 -13.18
C MET A 281 7.46 -6.20 -14.40
N ARG A 282 6.81 -6.81 -15.41
CA ARG A 282 6.32 -6.10 -16.60
C ARG A 282 5.24 -5.08 -16.26
N LEU A 283 4.23 -5.48 -15.48
CA LEU A 283 3.15 -4.61 -15.03
C LEU A 283 3.65 -3.48 -14.13
N GLY A 284 4.56 -3.78 -13.21
CA GLY A 284 5.23 -2.80 -12.36
C GLY A 284 6.00 -1.75 -13.17
N ASN A 285 6.75 -2.18 -14.19
CA ASN A 285 7.45 -1.26 -15.10
C ASN A 285 6.49 -0.40 -15.93
N LEU A 286 5.36 -0.95 -16.38
CA LEU A 286 4.33 -0.18 -17.07
C LEU A 286 3.71 0.89 -16.15
N ALA A 287 3.34 0.49 -14.93
CA ALA A 287 2.80 1.39 -13.92
C ALA A 287 3.80 2.50 -13.57
N LEU A 288 5.09 2.16 -13.42
CA LEU A 288 6.15 3.13 -13.14
C LEU A 288 6.31 4.15 -14.27
N ARG A 289 6.28 3.70 -15.54
CA ARG A 289 6.34 4.58 -16.70
C ARG A 289 5.14 5.52 -16.76
N LEU A 290 3.93 5.01 -16.52
CA LEU A 290 2.72 5.83 -16.47
C LEU A 290 2.83 6.88 -15.36
N ASN A 291 3.25 6.47 -14.15
CA ASN A 291 3.44 7.37 -13.01
C ASN A 291 4.42 8.49 -13.35
N ARG A 292 5.57 8.16 -13.95
CA ARG A 292 6.58 9.15 -14.37
C ARG A 292 6.02 10.15 -15.39
N VAL A 293 5.27 9.68 -16.38
CA VAL A 293 4.67 10.55 -17.41
C VAL A 293 3.68 11.52 -16.78
N LEU A 294 2.80 11.03 -15.89
CA LEU A 294 1.81 11.87 -15.21
C LEU A 294 2.48 12.90 -14.30
N ALA A 295 3.49 12.46 -13.53
CA ALA A 295 4.25 13.31 -12.60
C ALA A 295 4.99 14.47 -13.29
N ILE A 296 5.33 14.33 -14.57
CA ILE A 296 5.92 15.41 -15.37
C ILE A 296 4.83 16.27 -16.02
N SER A 297 3.75 15.63 -16.50
CA SER A 297 2.69 16.28 -17.25
C SER A 297 1.88 17.29 -16.42
N GLY A 298 1.56 16.98 -15.16
CA GLY A 298 0.80 17.88 -14.28
C GLY A 298 1.48 19.25 -14.08
N PRO A 299 2.72 19.29 -13.56
CA PRO A 299 3.51 20.51 -13.45
C PRO A 299 3.73 21.23 -14.79
N LEU A 300 3.99 20.48 -15.88
CA LEU A 300 4.20 21.08 -17.20
C LEU A 300 2.95 21.81 -17.71
N LEU A 301 1.78 21.18 -17.61
CA LEU A 301 0.51 21.76 -18.06
C LEU A 301 0.11 22.97 -17.21
N THR A 302 0.28 22.91 -15.90
CA THR A 302 0.03 24.06 -15.01
C THR A 302 1.02 25.21 -15.27
N GLY A 303 2.29 24.91 -15.56
CA GLY A 303 3.28 25.91 -15.96
C GLY A 303 2.93 26.58 -17.29
N ILE A 304 2.53 25.81 -18.31
CA ILE A 304 2.02 26.35 -19.58
C ILE A 304 0.78 27.22 -19.33
N ALA A 305 -0.13 26.80 -18.46
CA ALA A 305 -1.32 27.58 -18.12
C ALA A 305 -0.96 28.91 -17.42
N ALA A 306 0.05 28.91 -16.54
CA ALA A 306 0.56 30.12 -15.92
C ALA A 306 1.10 31.12 -16.97
N VAL A 307 1.93 30.64 -17.90
CA VAL A 307 2.50 31.46 -18.98
C VAL A 307 1.40 31.96 -19.94
N GLY A 308 0.48 31.08 -20.33
CA GLY A 308 -0.64 31.41 -21.21
C GLY A 308 -1.53 32.49 -20.61
N SER A 309 -1.82 32.40 -19.31
CA SER A 309 -2.57 33.42 -18.59
C SER A 309 -1.79 34.74 -18.49
N ALA A 310 -0.50 34.68 -18.19
CA ALA A 310 0.34 35.86 -18.00
C ALA A 310 0.58 36.66 -19.30
N PHE A 311 0.66 36.01 -20.46
CA PHE A 311 1.19 36.66 -21.67
C PHE A 311 0.31 36.57 -22.93
N GLY A 312 -0.67 35.68 -23.03
CA GLY A 312 -1.22 35.34 -24.36
C GLY A 312 -2.52 36.03 -24.80
N GLY A 313 -2.99 37.10 -24.14
CA GLY A 313 -4.24 37.78 -24.54
C GLY A 313 -5.45 36.83 -24.53
N SER A 314 -6.43 37.01 -25.43
CA SER A 314 -7.62 36.13 -25.51
C SER A 314 -7.26 34.68 -25.85
N TRP A 315 -6.33 34.45 -26.80
CA TRP A 315 -5.88 33.11 -27.18
C TRP A 315 -5.12 32.41 -26.05
N GLY A 316 -4.28 33.15 -25.33
CA GLY A 316 -3.56 32.67 -24.15
C GLY A 316 -4.47 32.33 -22.98
N ALA A 317 -5.53 33.11 -22.78
CA ALA A 317 -6.55 32.82 -21.78
C ALA A 317 -7.29 31.51 -22.11
N THR A 318 -7.64 31.28 -23.38
CA THR A 318 -8.19 29.99 -23.84
C THR A 318 -7.20 28.85 -23.62
N ALA A 319 -5.95 29.01 -24.07
CA ALA A 319 -4.91 28.00 -23.90
C ALA A 319 -4.65 27.68 -22.42
N ALA A 320 -4.68 28.68 -21.54
CA ALA A 320 -4.52 28.52 -20.11
C ALA A 320 -5.71 27.79 -19.47
N ALA A 321 -6.94 28.11 -19.88
CA ALA A 321 -8.13 27.40 -19.44
C ALA A 321 -8.08 25.91 -19.85
N THR A 322 -7.71 25.62 -21.10
CA THR A 322 -7.60 24.24 -21.61
C THR A 322 -6.46 23.47 -20.94
N ALA A 323 -5.27 24.07 -20.82
CA ALA A 323 -4.12 23.44 -20.19
C ALA A 323 -4.37 23.20 -18.69
N GLY A 324 -4.98 24.17 -17.99
CA GLY A 324 -5.40 24.01 -16.60
C GLY A 324 -6.42 22.90 -16.40
N ALA A 325 -7.45 22.83 -17.25
CA ALA A 325 -8.43 21.74 -17.20
C ALA A 325 -7.77 20.36 -17.41
N LEU A 326 -6.90 20.23 -18.42
CA LEU A 326 -6.12 19.01 -18.65
C LEU A 326 -5.21 18.66 -17.47
N ALA A 327 -4.57 19.66 -16.85
CA ALA A 327 -3.71 19.43 -15.69
C ALA A 327 -4.51 18.85 -14.50
N SER A 328 -5.73 19.33 -14.28
CA SER A 328 -6.60 18.78 -13.23
C SER A 328 -7.01 17.33 -13.53
N VAL A 329 -7.24 16.98 -14.80
CA VAL A 329 -7.49 15.59 -15.21
C VAL A 329 -6.27 14.73 -14.94
N VAL A 330 -5.08 15.15 -15.36
CA VAL A 330 -3.80 14.45 -15.11
C VAL A 330 -3.57 14.22 -13.62
N SER A 331 -3.72 15.27 -12.80
CA SER A 331 -3.60 15.22 -11.34
C SER A 331 -4.60 14.23 -10.71
N THR A 332 -5.83 14.18 -11.23
CA THR A 332 -6.86 13.23 -10.78
C THR A 332 -6.48 11.79 -11.15
N PHE A 333 -5.96 11.54 -12.34
CA PHE A 333 -5.48 10.20 -12.71
C PHE A 333 -4.28 9.79 -11.86
N GLU A 334 -3.27 10.65 -11.70
CA GLU A 334 -2.04 10.34 -10.97
C GLU A 334 -2.30 10.07 -9.48
N HIS A 335 -2.89 11.05 -8.79
CA HIS A 335 -3.01 11.00 -7.33
C HIS A 335 -4.37 10.49 -6.88
N GLY A 336 -5.44 10.76 -7.63
CA GLY A 336 -6.79 10.24 -7.35
C GLY A 336 -6.95 8.78 -7.77
N GLY A 337 -6.36 8.39 -8.89
CA GLY A 337 -6.22 6.99 -9.30
C GLY A 337 -5.14 6.23 -8.53
N GLN A 338 -4.42 6.92 -7.62
CA GLN A 338 -3.39 6.34 -6.75
C GLN A 338 -2.33 5.52 -7.52
N VAL A 339 -1.87 6.02 -8.67
CA VAL A 339 -0.90 5.29 -9.52
C VAL A 339 0.37 4.95 -8.75
N GLY A 340 0.80 5.84 -7.85
CA GLY A 340 1.90 5.56 -6.93
C GLY A 340 1.70 4.36 -6.01
N MET A 341 0.49 4.18 -5.48
CA MET A 341 0.12 3.00 -4.68
C MET A 341 0.18 1.73 -5.53
N VAL A 342 -0.27 1.81 -6.79
CA VAL A 342 -0.24 0.68 -7.73
C VAL A 342 1.20 0.26 -8.06
N VAL A 343 2.11 1.21 -8.26
CA VAL A 343 3.55 0.91 -8.44
C VAL A 343 4.09 0.13 -7.24
N GLU A 344 3.77 0.58 -6.02
CA GLU A 344 4.23 -0.08 -4.80
C GLU A 344 3.60 -1.45 -4.57
N MET A 345 2.32 -1.61 -4.95
CA MET A 345 1.63 -2.90 -4.95
C MET A 345 2.40 -3.91 -5.82
N TYR A 346 2.71 -3.56 -7.07
CA TYR A 346 3.52 -4.42 -7.93
C TYR A 346 4.91 -4.66 -7.36
N ARG A 347 5.53 -3.65 -6.72
CA ARG A 347 6.88 -3.75 -6.13
C ARG A 347 6.92 -4.79 -5.01
N ASN A 348 5.92 -4.77 -4.14
CA ASN A 348 5.76 -5.72 -3.06
C ASN A 348 5.37 -7.12 -3.57
N SER A 349 4.48 -7.23 -4.58
CA SER A 349 4.12 -8.53 -5.18
C SER A 349 5.30 -9.19 -5.89
N ALA A 350 6.07 -8.44 -6.69
CA ALA A 350 7.30 -8.95 -7.30
C ALA A 350 8.34 -9.36 -6.23
N GLY A 351 8.39 -8.63 -5.11
CA GLY A 351 9.20 -9.01 -3.95
C GLY A 351 8.73 -10.32 -3.31
N PHE A 352 7.43 -10.55 -3.22
CA PHE A 352 6.87 -11.79 -2.69
C PHE A 352 7.26 -12.99 -3.56
N PHE A 353 7.15 -12.87 -4.89
CA PHE A 353 7.55 -13.93 -5.80
C PHE A 353 9.05 -14.20 -5.74
N LYS A 354 9.87 -13.15 -5.70
CA LYS A 354 11.31 -13.30 -5.51
C LYS A 354 11.66 -14.02 -4.19
N LEU A 355 10.98 -13.70 -3.09
CA LEU A 355 11.16 -14.41 -1.82
C LEU A 355 10.76 -15.90 -1.94
N MET A 356 9.68 -16.21 -2.66
CA MET A 356 9.26 -17.58 -2.90
C MET A 356 10.26 -18.34 -3.75
N GLU A 357 10.76 -17.72 -4.83
CA GLU A 357 11.79 -18.27 -5.70
C GLU A 357 13.07 -18.58 -4.92
N GLU A 358 13.62 -17.57 -4.21
CA GLU A 358 14.84 -17.73 -3.40
C GLU A 358 14.65 -18.79 -2.31
N SER A 359 13.46 -18.88 -1.71
CA SER A 359 13.16 -19.90 -0.69
C SER A 359 13.10 -21.32 -1.27
N ILE A 360 12.54 -21.51 -2.47
CA ILE A 360 12.47 -22.82 -3.12
C ILE A 360 13.84 -23.21 -3.67
N GLU A 361 14.55 -22.29 -4.31
CA GLU A 361 15.90 -22.50 -4.84
C GLU A 361 16.88 -22.84 -3.72
N SER A 362 16.90 -22.05 -2.64
CA SER A 362 17.74 -22.34 -1.47
C SER A 362 17.37 -23.67 -0.81
N ALA A 363 16.10 -24.08 -0.82
CA ALA A 363 15.72 -25.39 -0.32
C ALA A 363 16.28 -26.48 -1.24
N LEU A 364 16.16 -26.37 -2.56
CA LEU A 364 16.62 -27.36 -3.54
C LEU A 364 18.15 -27.48 -3.63
N GLU A 365 18.89 -26.41 -3.33
CA GLU A 365 20.35 -26.40 -3.35
C GLU A 365 21.01 -26.92 -2.06
N GLU A 366 20.29 -26.95 -0.93
CA GLU A 366 20.84 -27.44 0.33
C GLU A 366 20.95 -28.97 0.33
N GLU A 367 22.18 -29.46 0.10
CA GLU A 367 22.52 -30.89 0.12
C GLU A 367 22.37 -31.53 1.51
N ASP A 368 22.49 -30.74 2.59
CA ASP A 368 22.37 -31.23 3.95
C ASP A 368 20.90 -31.34 4.38
N LEU A 369 20.33 -32.54 4.28
CA LEU A 369 18.95 -32.82 4.70
C LEU A 369 18.67 -32.41 6.16
N GLU A 370 19.67 -32.34 7.05
CA GLU A 370 19.46 -31.90 8.44
C GLU A 370 19.28 -30.38 8.57
N LYS A 371 19.80 -29.60 7.61
CA LYS A 371 19.62 -28.14 7.58
C LYS A 371 18.36 -27.72 6.84
N ARG A 372 17.86 -28.59 5.98
CA ARG A 372 16.66 -28.34 5.19
C ARG A 372 15.42 -28.33 6.11
N GLU A 373 14.52 -27.39 5.89
CA GLU A 373 13.17 -27.47 6.48
C GLU A 373 12.53 -28.80 6.06
N ASN A 374 11.73 -29.41 6.95
CA ASN A 374 11.06 -30.67 6.63
C ASN A 374 10.23 -30.53 5.34
N GLY A 375 10.36 -31.48 4.42
CA GLY A 375 9.77 -31.39 3.08
C GLY A 375 8.26 -31.21 3.06
N GLU A 376 7.52 -31.96 3.88
CA GLU A 376 6.07 -31.86 3.97
C GLU A 376 5.61 -30.51 4.56
N LEU A 377 6.33 -30.00 5.57
CA LEU A 377 6.08 -28.67 6.12
C LEU A 377 6.41 -27.56 5.12
N PHE A 378 7.49 -27.73 4.36
CA PHE A 378 7.90 -26.81 3.31
C PHE A 378 6.85 -26.75 2.19
N GLU A 379 6.41 -27.91 1.69
CA GLU A 379 5.33 -28.02 0.70
C GLU A 379 4.06 -27.32 1.18
N MET A 380 3.64 -27.56 2.44
CA MET A 380 2.49 -26.90 3.04
C MET A 380 2.64 -25.37 3.09
N LYS A 381 3.83 -24.88 3.45
CA LYS A 381 4.13 -23.45 3.53
C LYS A 381 4.13 -22.80 2.16
N VAL A 382 4.67 -23.46 1.14
CA VAL A 382 4.61 -22.99 -0.26
C VAL A 382 3.17 -22.96 -0.75
N ALA A 383 2.43 -24.06 -0.59
CA ALA A 383 1.03 -24.14 -1.01
C ALA A 383 0.18 -23.05 -0.38
N THR A 384 0.26 -22.89 0.94
CA THR A 384 -0.53 -21.88 1.68
C THR A 384 -0.15 -20.45 1.30
N LYS A 385 1.15 -20.15 1.13
CA LYS A 385 1.60 -18.83 0.64
C LYS A 385 1.14 -18.53 -0.78
N LEU A 386 1.00 -19.54 -1.64
CA LEU A 386 0.48 -19.37 -3.00
C LEU A 386 -1.06 -19.45 -3.08
N GLY A 387 -1.76 -19.63 -1.95
CA GLY A 387 -3.22 -19.75 -1.90
C GLY A 387 -3.75 -21.05 -2.53
N ARG A 388 -2.94 -22.11 -2.53
CA ARG A 388 -3.26 -23.43 -3.08
C ARG A 388 -3.40 -24.47 -1.96
N SER A 389 -4.22 -25.50 -2.19
CA SER A 389 -4.10 -26.75 -1.43
C SER A 389 -2.89 -27.54 -1.90
N LEU A 390 -2.40 -28.49 -1.09
CA LEU A 390 -1.31 -29.39 -1.49
C LEU A 390 -1.59 -30.08 -2.84
N SER A 391 -2.80 -30.64 -3.00
CA SER A 391 -3.21 -31.27 -4.27
C SER A 391 -3.16 -30.33 -5.47
N GLN A 392 -3.56 -29.06 -5.30
CA GLN A 392 -3.53 -28.06 -6.37
C GLN A 392 -2.12 -27.57 -6.69
N LEU A 393 -1.18 -27.65 -5.73
CA LEU A 393 0.22 -27.36 -5.96
C LEU A 393 0.87 -28.48 -6.78
N ARG A 394 0.60 -29.75 -6.45
CA ARG A 394 1.07 -30.90 -7.22
C ARG A 394 0.47 -30.96 -8.62
N GLU A 395 -0.81 -30.62 -8.76
CA GLU A 395 -1.46 -30.51 -10.07
C GLU A 395 -0.81 -29.43 -10.94
N LEU A 396 -0.44 -28.29 -10.36
CA LEU A 396 0.29 -27.23 -11.07
C LEU A 396 1.65 -27.75 -11.57
N ALA A 397 2.42 -28.40 -10.71
CA ALA A 397 3.69 -29.03 -11.09
C ALA A 397 3.50 -30.05 -12.23
N MET A 398 2.50 -30.93 -12.13
CA MET A 398 2.21 -31.92 -13.18
C MET A 398 1.84 -31.26 -14.51
N LYS A 399 1.03 -30.20 -14.50
CA LYS A 399 0.69 -29.43 -15.72
C LYS A 399 1.91 -28.73 -16.30
N SER A 400 2.77 -28.15 -15.46
CA SER A 400 4.03 -27.53 -15.88
C SER A 400 4.92 -28.53 -16.62
N ARG A 401 5.13 -29.71 -16.03
CA ARG A 401 5.88 -30.82 -16.65
C ARG A 401 5.32 -31.19 -18.02
N PHE A 402 4.00 -31.35 -18.10
CA PHE A 402 3.33 -31.73 -19.34
C PHE A 402 3.48 -30.65 -20.42
N SER A 403 3.26 -29.39 -20.07
CA SER A 403 3.47 -28.23 -20.95
C SER A 403 4.91 -28.14 -21.47
N HIS A 404 5.90 -28.35 -20.60
CA HIS A 404 7.31 -28.39 -20.99
C HIS A 404 7.60 -29.52 -21.98
N MET A 405 7.05 -30.73 -21.77
CA MET A 405 7.21 -31.86 -22.71
C MET A 405 6.54 -31.61 -24.06
N GLU A 406 5.41 -30.90 -24.10
CA GLU A 406 4.68 -30.58 -25.33
C GLU A 406 5.22 -29.33 -26.04
N GLY A 407 6.11 -28.57 -25.40
CA GLY A 407 6.63 -27.29 -25.91
C GLY A 407 5.58 -26.18 -25.93
N ILE A 408 4.55 -26.28 -25.09
CA ILE A 408 3.45 -25.31 -24.97
C ILE A 408 3.70 -24.46 -23.73
N PRO A 409 3.48 -23.13 -23.76
CA PRO A 409 3.58 -22.33 -22.55
C PRO A 409 2.53 -22.76 -21.52
N VAL A 410 2.94 -22.89 -20.26
CA VAL A 410 2.01 -23.09 -19.14
C VAL A 410 1.01 -21.93 -19.12
N ASP A 411 -0.29 -22.16 -19.00
CA ASP A 411 -1.29 -21.06 -18.98
C ASP A 411 -1.64 -20.60 -17.55
N GLU A 412 -1.36 -21.46 -16.56
CA GLU A 412 -1.76 -21.25 -15.17
C GLU A 412 -0.68 -20.51 -14.37
N PHE A 413 -1.06 -19.46 -13.62
CA PHE A 413 -0.19 -18.78 -12.66
C PHE A 413 0.12 -19.65 -11.44
N GLY A 414 1.30 -19.47 -10.85
CA GLY A 414 1.71 -20.15 -9.64
C GLY A 414 0.88 -19.74 -8.43
N SER A 415 0.64 -18.43 -8.26
CA SER A 415 -0.22 -17.92 -7.19
C SER A 415 -1.70 -17.91 -7.58
N LYS A 416 -2.58 -18.19 -6.61
CA LYS A 416 -4.03 -17.95 -6.70
C LYS A 416 -4.49 -16.74 -5.89
N LEU A 417 -3.55 -16.05 -5.23
CA LEU A 417 -3.86 -14.93 -4.34
C LEU A 417 -3.96 -13.59 -5.06
N PHE A 418 -3.31 -13.46 -6.21
CA PHE A 418 -3.17 -12.19 -6.93
C PHE A 418 -3.78 -12.24 -8.32
#